data_AF-A0A3C0DWY6-F1
#
_entry.id   AF-A0A3C0DWY6-F1
#
_cell.length_a   1.000
_cell.length_b   1.000
_cell.length_c   1.000
_cell.angle_alpha   90.00
_cell.angle_beta   90.00
_cell.angle_gamma   90.00
#
_symmetry.space_group_name_H-M   'P 1'
#
loop_
_entity.id
_entity.type
_entity.pdbx_description
1 polymer ?
#
loop_
_entity_poly.entity_id
_entity_poly.type
_entity_poly.pdbx_seq_one_letter_code
_entity_poly.pdbx_strand_id
1 'polypeptide(L)'
;MIRPIQTGWGVLATVVLSATLWNACSTEVDLTAPYDSIPVVYGLLELESDTQWVKINRTWLGEGNQLEAAQIADSSEYPAGSVAARIVELIPSGTGEIVGNELATGREWALRDTVLENKSTEGVFFGPSQRVYFTPTGNEGLRDDMLYRLEATLPDGSNLLATTSMVESSVGSINRPPPNLSSYQMGFASVNPDGTATYPDFPFQWSTSPGASRYDGSLAVHFEERYFADDALTLLDSTRERTLYLALGTRKISNPANL
;
A
#
# COMPACT_ATOMS: atom_id res chain seq x y z
N MET A 1 24.64 -37.63 -84.97
CA MET A 1 23.42 -37.73 -84.16
C MET A 1 23.67 -36.94 -82.88
N ILE A 2 23.18 -35.69 -82.84
CA ILE A 2 23.54 -34.67 -81.85
C ILE A 2 22.51 -34.73 -80.71
N ARG A 3 22.97 -34.83 -79.46
CA ARG A 3 22.15 -34.62 -78.26
C ARG A 3 22.62 -33.34 -77.54
N PRO A 4 21.70 -32.47 -77.08
CA PRO A 4 22.05 -31.19 -76.48
C PRO A 4 22.35 -31.31 -74.98
N ILE A 5 23.14 -30.36 -74.52
CA ILE A 5 23.54 -30.07 -73.13
C ILE A 5 22.42 -29.23 -72.48
N GLN A 6 21.96 -29.63 -71.30
CA GLN A 6 21.01 -28.83 -70.51
C GLN A 6 21.74 -27.75 -69.70
N THR A 7 21.22 -26.53 -69.80
CA THR A 7 21.53 -25.34 -69.01
C THR A 7 20.70 -25.32 -67.73
N GLY A 8 21.24 -24.67 -66.69
CA GLY A 8 20.50 -24.36 -65.47
C GLY A 8 21.42 -23.83 -64.37
N TRP A 9 21.79 -22.55 -64.45
CA TRP A 9 22.57 -21.85 -63.42
C TRP A 9 21.70 -21.55 -62.20
N GLY A 10 22.13 -22.03 -61.03
CA GLY A 10 21.45 -21.85 -59.75
C GLY A 10 22.11 -20.80 -58.88
N VAL A 11 21.34 -19.73 -58.62
CA VAL A 11 21.22 -18.95 -57.38
C VAL A 11 22.49 -18.27 -56.83
N LEU A 12 22.60 -16.97 -57.16
CA LEU A 12 23.40 -15.98 -56.43
C LEU A 12 22.78 -15.73 -55.04
N ALA A 13 23.58 -15.92 -53.99
CA ALA A 13 23.24 -15.59 -52.61
C ALA A 13 23.26 -14.07 -52.40
N THR A 14 22.09 -13.45 -52.34
CA THR A 14 21.94 -12.04 -51.97
C THR A 14 21.93 -11.93 -50.44
N VAL A 15 23.01 -11.42 -49.86
CA VAL A 15 23.07 -11.04 -48.45
C VAL A 15 22.16 -9.83 -48.24
N VAL A 16 20.97 -10.05 -47.70
CA VAL A 16 20.07 -8.98 -47.24
C VAL A 16 20.67 -8.39 -45.97
N LEU A 17 21.26 -7.20 -46.09
CA LEU A 17 21.69 -6.40 -44.96
C LEU A 17 20.44 -5.91 -44.23
N SER A 18 20.06 -6.64 -43.17
CA SER A 18 18.96 -6.25 -42.28
C SER A 18 19.38 -5.02 -41.49
N ALA A 19 19.10 -3.84 -42.04
CA ALA A 19 19.11 -2.58 -41.30
C ALA A 19 17.96 -2.64 -40.28
N THR A 20 18.24 -3.21 -39.12
CA THR A 20 17.40 -3.04 -37.93
C THR A 20 17.49 -1.57 -37.56
N LEU A 21 16.54 -0.79 -38.09
CA LEU A 21 16.27 0.56 -37.64
C LEU A 21 15.97 0.45 -36.15
N TRP A 22 16.95 0.85 -35.33
CA TRP A 22 16.76 1.18 -33.94
C TRP A 22 15.71 2.29 -33.90
N ASN A 23 14.46 1.89 -33.73
CA ASN A 23 13.42 2.76 -33.21
C ASN A 23 13.79 3.02 -31.75
N ALA A 24 14.79 3.88 -31.55
CA ALA A 24 14.91 4.63 -30.32
C ALA A 24 13.62 5.45 -30.28
N CYS A 25 12.61 4.96 -29.55
CA CYS A 25 11.52 5.80 -29.09
C CYS A 25 12.19 6.87 -28.23
N SER A 26 12.50 8.02 -28.82
CA SER A 26 12.81 9.22 -28.04
C SER A 26 11.51 9.54 -27.31
N THR A 27 11.50 9.29 -26.01
CA THR A 27 10.50 9.89 -25.13
C THR A 27 10.94 11.32 -24.90
N GLU A 28 10.79 12.16 -25.93
CA GLU A 28 10.83 13.61 -25.75
C GLU A 28 9.60 13.96 -24.93
N VAL A 29 9.79 14.04 -23.62
CA VAL A 29 8.80 14.63 -22.71
C VAL A 29 8.84 16.13 -23.00
N ASP A 30 7.84 16.60 -23.72
CA ASP A 30 7.64 18.02 -23.96
C ASP A 30 7.25 18.70 -22.63
N LEU A 31 8.24 19.33 -22.00
CA LEU A 31 8.08 20.10 -20.76
C LEU A 31 7.34 21.44 -20.99
N THR A 32 6.99 21.76 -22.24
CA THR A 32 6.25 22.97 -22.64
C THR A 32 4.81 22.69 -23.08
N ALA A 33 4.33 21.46 -22.91
CA ALA A 33 2.92 21.13 -23.11
C ALA A 33 2.03 22.01 -22.22
N PRO A 34 0.78 22.31 -22.63
CA PRO A 34 -0.16 23.08 -21.81
C PRO A 34 -0.27 22.48 -20.41
N TYR A 35 -0.05 23.29 -19.38
CA TYR A 35 -0.14 22.83 -17.99
C TYR A 35 -1.55 22.35 -17.69
N ASP A 36 -1.63 21.12 -17.18
CA ASP A 36 -2.84 20.55 -16.63
C ASP A 36 -2.67 20.40 -15.11
N SER A 37 -3.52 21.08 -14.35
CA SER A 37 -3.47 21.08 -12.88
C SER A 37 -4.08 19.80 -12.35
N ILE A 38 -3.25 18.76 -12.20
CA ILE A 38 -3.68 17.49 -11.63
C ILE A 38 -3.55 17.57 -10.09
N PRO A 39 -4.64 17.40 -9.33
CA PRO A 39 -4.55 17.39 -7.87
C PRO A 39 -3.90 16.09 -7.37
N VAL A 40 -3.07 16.21 -6.34
CA VAL A 40 -2.50 15.09 -5.59
C VAL A 40 -3.11 15.08 -4.21
N VAL A 41 -3.86 14.04 -3.89
CA VAL A 41 -4.62 13.95 -2.64
C VAL A 41 -4.28 12.71 -1.86
N TYR A 42 -4.02 12.89 -0.57
CA TYR A 42 -3.73 11.83 0.38
C TYR A 42 -4.54 12.08 1.66
N GLY A 43 -5.20 11.05 2.15
CA GLY A 43 -5.82 11.02 3.47
C GLY A 43 -5.81 9.60 3.99
N LEU A 44 -5.58 9.46 5.29
CA LEU A 44 -5.75 8.19 6.00
C LEU A 44 -6.84 8.43 7.04
N LEU A 45 -7.98 7.79 6.85
CA LEU A 45 -9.09 7.86 7.78
C LEU A 45 -8.91 6.85 8.89
N GLU A 46 -9.13 7.27 10.13
CA GLU A 46 -8.94 6.45 11.33
C GLU A 46 -10.21 6.44 12.17
N LEU A 47 -10.71 5.24 12.50
CA LEU A 47 -12.00 5.08 13.21
C LEU A 47 -11.96 5.69 14.61
N GLU A 48 -10.85 5.48 15.32
CA GLU A 48 -10.71 5.91 16.71
C GLU A 48 -10.26 7.37 16.85
N SER A 49 -9.94 8.05 15.73
CA SER A 49 -9.50 9.44 15.74
C SER A 49 -10.69 10.40 15.86
N ASP A 50 -10.54 11.40 16.73
CA ASP A 50 -11.50 12.50 16.87
C ASP A 50 -11.42 13.52 15.74
N THR A 51 -10.37 13.43 14.90
CA THR A 51 -10.06 14.37 13.84
C THR A 51 -9.48 13.65 12.64
N GLN A 52 -10.05 13.90 11.47
CA GLN A 52 -9.55 13.35 10.22
C GLN A 52 -8.73 14.39 9.47
N TRP A 53 -7.66 13.94 8.80
CA TRP A 53 -6.73 14.80 8.10
C TRP A 53 -6.57 14.37 6.64
N VAL A 54 -6.53 15.35 5.75
CA VAL A 54 -6.35 15.18 4.31
C VAL A 54 -5.36 16.23 3.82
N LYS A 55 -4.44 15.83 2.96
CA LYS A 55 -3.54 16.73 2.23
C LYS A 55 -4.02 16.81 0.77
N ILE A 56 -4.31 18.02 0.31
CA ILE A 56 -4.75 18.30 -1.06
C ILE A 56 -3.74 19.28 -1.66
N ASN A 57 -2.95 18.77 -2.61
CA ASN A 57 -1.90 19.52 -3.28
C ASN A 57 -2.17 19.59 -4.79
N ARG A 58 -1.48 20.50 -5.47
CA ARG A 58 -1.44 20.59 -6.93
C ARG A 58 -0.09 20.14 -7.46
N THR A 59 -0.05 19.66 -8.70
CA THR A 59 1.20 19.54 -9.45
C THR A 59 1.63 20.92 -9.94
N TRP A 60 2.89 21.03 -10.38
CA TRP A 60 3.37 22.19 -11.12
C TRP A 60 4.05 21.73 -12.41
N LEU A 61 4.01 22.60 -13.42
CA LEU A 61 4.84 22.51 -14.61
C LEU A 61 5.24 23.94 -14.97
N GLY A 62 6.52 24.16 -15.20
CA GLY A 62 7.03 25.49 -15.54
C GLY A 62 8.45 25.42 -16.06
N GLU A 63 8.93 26.54 -16.60
CA GLU A 63 10.32 26.64 -17.05
C GLU A 63 11.30 26.66 -15.87
N GLY A 64 12.49 26.08 -16.05
CA GLY A 64 13.55 26.09 -15.04
C GLY A 64 13.70 24.77 -14.26
N ASN A 65 14.42 24.85 -13.13
CA ASN A 65 14.76 23.69 -12.31
C ASN A 65 13.58 23.27 -11.42
N GLN A 66 12.99 22.11 -11.71
CA GLN A 66 11.83 21.61 -10.96
C GLN A 66 12.15 21.25 -9.50
N LEU A 67 13.42 20.97 -9.17
CA LEU A 67 13.84 20.74 -7.79
C LEU A 67 13.82 22.03 -6.97
N GLU A 68 14.06 23.18 -7.60
CA GLU A 68 13.93 24.47 -6.94
C GLU A 68 12.45 24.84 -6.77
N ALA A 69 11.62 24.58 -7.78
CA ALA A 69 10.17 24.77 -7.67
C ALA A 69 9.55 23.90 -6.56
N ALA A 70 9.99 22.65 -6.39
CA ALA A 70 9.53 21.77 -5.31
C ALA A 70 9.77 22.34 -3.89
N GLN A 71 10.75 23.23 -3.74
CA GLN A 71 11.08 23.91 -2.48
C GLN A 71 10.21 25.16 -2.22
N ILE A 72 9.34 25.54 -3.17
CA ILE A 72 8.44 26.68 -3.06
C ILE A 72 7.04 26.16 -2.72
N ALA A 73 6.48 26.59 -1.59
CA ALA A 73 5.17 26.14 -1.12
C ALA A 73 4.05 26.34 -2.16
N ASP A 74 4.00 27.51 -2.80
CA ASP A 74 2.99 27.82 -3.82
C ASP A 74 3.03 26.84 -4.99
N SER A 75 4.18 26.27 -5.35
CA SER A 75 4.26 25.29 -6.43
C SER A 75 3.44 24.02 -6.16
N SER A 76 3.24 23.64 -4.90
CA SER A 76 2.54 22.41 -4.53
C SER A 76 1.21 22.66 -3.80
N GLU A 77 1.00 23.84 -3.23
CA GLU A 77 -0.19 24.13 -2.42
C GLU A 77 -1.21 24.98 -3.18
N TYR A 78 -2.48 24.76 -2.84
CA TYR A 78 -3.54 25.68 -3.20
C TYR A 78 -3.56 26.87 -2.22
N PRO A 79 -3.97 28.06 -2.66
CA PRO A 79 -4.17 29.21 -1.78
C PRO A 79 -5.11 28.91 -0.60
N ALA A 80 -4.90 29.62 0.51
CA ALA A 80 -5.75 29.49 1.69
C ALA A 80 -7.22 29.76 1.34
N GLY A 81 -8.11 28.87 1.80
CA GLY A 81 -9.56 28.99 1.56
C GLY A 81 -10.02 28.83 0.10
N SER A 82 -9.15 28.46 -0.84
CA SER A 82 -9.54 28.31 -2.25
C SER A 82 -10.07 26.91 -2.60
N VAL A 83 -9.88 25.93 -1.72
CA VAL A 83 -10.39 24.56 -1.89
C VAL A 83 -11.58 24.36 -0.97
N ALA A 84 -12.71 23.96 -1.54
CA ALA A 84 -13.89 23.53 -0.77
C ALA A 84 -13.92 22.01 -0.75
N ALA A 85 -13.66 21.39 0.40
CA ALA A 85 -13.63 19.94 0.53
C ALA A 85 -14.55 19.44 1.67
N ARG A 86 -15.11 18.26 1.50
CA ARG A 86 -15.88 17.54 2.52
C ARG A 86 -15.67 16.04 2.44
N ILE A 87 -15.84 15.34 3.55
CA ILE A 87 -16.01 13.89 3.60
C ILE A 87 -17.51 13.62 3.67
N VAL A 88 -18.02 12.75 2.82
CA VAL A 88 -19.42 12.30 2.80
C VAL A 88 -19.47 10.82 3.13
N GLU A 89 -20.33 10.44 4.07
CA GLU A 89 -20.58 9.04 4.40
C GLU A 89 -21.62 8.44 3.44
N LEU A 90 -21.31 7.24 2.94
CA LEU A 90 -22.08 6.54 1.93
C LEU A 90 -22.46 5.14 2.43
N ILE A 91 -23.66 4.73 2.04
CA ILE A 91 -24.17 3.37 2.28
C ILE A 91 -23.46 2.42 1.31
N PRO A 92 -22.74 1.40 1.80
CA PRO A 92 -22.12 0.41 0.92
C PRO A 92 -23.15 -0.33 0.07
N SER A 93 -22.71 -0.83 -1.08
CA SER A 93 -23.51 -1.78 -1.86
C SER A 93 -23.69 -3.08 -1.07
N GLY A 94 -24.67 -3.91 -1.45
CA GLY A 94 -24.90 -5.20 -0.79
C GLY A 94 -23.72 -6.18 -0.88
N THR A 95 -22.74 -5.91 -1.77
CA THR A 95 -21.50 -6.68 -1.90
C THR A 95 -20.31 -6.02 -1.18
N GLY A 96 -20.46 -4.82 -0.62
CA GLY A 96 -19.35 -4.05 -0.04
C GLY A 96 -18.42 -3.41 -1.07
N GLU A 97 -18.61 -3.68 -2.36
CA GLU A 97 -17.81 -3.08 -3.43
C GLU A 97 -18.18 -1.62 -3.68
N ILE A 98 -17.15 -0.82 -3.99
CA ILE A 98 -17.30 0.55 -4.46
C ILE A 98 -17.73 0.49 -5.93
N VAL A 99 -19.00 0.81 -6.16
CA VAL A 99 -19.72 0.77 -7.43
C VAL A 99 -19.94 2.18 -8.01
N GLY A 100 -19.71 3.23 -7.22
CA GLY A 100 -19.74 4.63 -7.63
C GLY A 100 -21.13 5.28 -7.67
N ASN A 101 -22.19 4.53 -7.34
CA ASN A 101 -23.56 5.02 -7.24
C ASN A 101 -24.13 4.91 -5.81
N GLU A 102 -23.25 4.86 -4.81
CA GLU A 102 -23.66 4.74 -3.41
C GLU A 102 -24.44 5.96 -2.94
N LEU A 103 -25.42 5.70 -2.09
CA LEU A 103 -26.29 6.72 -1.53
C LEU A 103 -25.67 7.33 -0.29
N ALA A 104 -25.73 8.65 -0.16
CA ALA A 104 -25.28 9.34 1.04
C ALA A 104 -26.21 9.03 2.23
N THR A 105 -25.63 8.84 3.41
CA THR A 105 -26.40 8.67 4.67
C THR A 105 -27.00 10.00 5.15
N GLY A 106 -26.50 11.12 4.63
CA GLY A 106 -26.78 12.48 5.09
C GLY A 106 -25.74 13.02 6.07
N ARG A 107 -24.76 12.21 6.50
CA ARG A 107 -23.63 12.67 7.31
C ARG A 107 -22.51 13.17 6.42
N GLU A 108 -22.09 14.40 6.66
CA GLU A 108 -20.98 15.05 5.96
C GLU A 108 -20.14 15.88 6.92
N TRP A 109 -18.83 15.93 6.67
CA TRP A 109 -17.88 16.71 7.43
C TRP A 109 -17.13 17.65 6.49
N ALA A 110 -17.43 18.94 6.57
CA ALA A 110 -16.68 19.96 5.85
C ALA A 110 -15.24 20.03 6.40
N LEU A 111 -14.25 20.01 5.50
CA LEU A 111 -12.87 20.21 5.89
C LEU A 111 -12.55 21.70 6.00
N ARG A 112 -11.67 22.02 6.94
CA ARG A 112 -11.09 23.35 7.15
C ARG A 112 -9.60 23.27 6.90
N ASP A 113 -9.01 24.29 6.31
CA ASP A 113 -7.56 24.34 6.11
C ASP A 113 -6.84 24.85 7.36
N THR A 114 -5.63 24.37 7.56
CA THR A 114 -4.69 24.85 8.57
C THR A 114 -3.25 24.62 8.09
N VAL A 115 -2.30 25.20 8.80
CA VAL A 115 -0.87 25.02 8.52
C VAL A 115 -0.26 24.18 9.63
N LEU A 116 0.36 23.06 9.25
CA LEU A 116 1.21 22.27 10.14
C LEU A 116 2.64 22.80 10.04
N GLU A 117 3.21 23.10 11.20
CA GLU A 117 4.58 23.55 11.34
C GLU A 117 5.52 22.39 11.67
N ASN A 118 6.83 22.67 11.69
CA ASN A 118 7.89 21.75 12.10
C ASN A 118 8.01 20.48 11.24
N LYS A 119 7.61 20.53 9.96
CA LYS A 119 7.96 19.48 9.00
C LYS A 119 9.46 19.49 8.73
N SER A 120 10.03 18.30 8.52
CA SER A 120 11.44 18.17 8.17
C SER A 120 11.76 18.98 6.92
N THR A 121 12.88 19.69 6.96
CA THR A 121 13.46 20.39 5.81
C THR A 121 14.50 19.54 5.07
N GLU A 122 14.73 18.29 5.51
CA GLU A 122 15.74 17.39 4.94
C GLU A 122 15.25 16.65 3.67
N GLY A 123 14.32 17.24 2.91
CA GLY A 123 13.68 16.62 1.75
C GLY A 123 13.68 17.49 0.50
N VAL A 124 13.22 16.92 -0.62
CA VAL A 124 13.12 17.61 -1.92
C VAL A 124 11.91 18.54 -2.03
N PHE A 125 10.97 18.47 -1.08
CA PHE A 125 9.81 19.36 -1.03
C PHE A 125 9.95 20.40 0.08
N PHE A 126 9.23 21.51 -0.08
CA PHE A 126 9.18 22.60 0.88
C PHE A 126 8.80 22.17 2.30
N GLY A 127 9.39 22.86 3.27
CA GLY A 127 9.13 22.80 4.70
C GLY A 127 9.66 24.07 5.37
N PRO A 128 9.39 24.31 6.66
CA PRO A 128 8.76 23.41 7.63
C PRO A 128 7.23 23.54 7.70
N SER A 129 6.65 24.55 7.05
CA SER A 129 5.23 24.86 7.10
C SER A 129 4.51 24.21 5.91
N GLN A 130 3.46 23.43 6.18
CA GLN A 130 2.66 22.81 5.13
C GLN A 130 1.17 22.90 5.43
N ARG A 131 0.39 23.31 4.44
CA ARG A 131 -1.07 23.29 4.48
C ARG A 131 -1.59 21.87 4.46
N VAL A 132 -2.61 21.66 5.29
CA VAL A 132 -3.42 20.45 5.37
C VAL A 132 -4.88 20.84 5.62
N TYR A 133 -5.77 19.89 5.42
CA TYR A 133 -7.19 20.04 5.60
C TYR A 133 -7.64 19.05 6.67
N PHE A 134 -8.51 19.48 7.58
CA PHE A 134 -8.96 18.64 8.67
C PHE A 134 -10.42 18.85 9.01
N THR A 135 -11.02 17.87 9.67
CA THR A 135 -12.37 17.99 10.19
C THR A 135 -12.53 17.20 11.49
N PRO A 136 -13.10 17.80 12.56
CA PRO A 136 -13.41 17.07 13.78
C PRO A 136 -14.56 16.08 13.55
N THR A 137 -14.33 14.81 13.88
CA THR A 137 -15.31 13.72 13.85
C THR A 137 -15.72 13.27 15.25
N GLY A 138 -15.14 13.78 16.34
CA GLY A 138 -15.41 13.31 17.70
C GLY A 138 -16.89 13.34 18.16
N ASN A 139 -17.70 14.27 17.65
CA ASN A 139 -19.14 14.33 17.98
C ASN A 139 -19.98 13.30 17.21
N GLU A 140 -19.46 12.87 16.07
CA GLU A 140 -20.12 12.02 15.10
C GLU A 140 -19.03 11.16 14.45
N GLY A 141 -18.58 10.13 15.18
CA GLY A 141 -17.45 9.29 14.79
C GLY A 141 -17.68 8.53 13.48
N LEU A 142 -16.58 8.17 12.82
CA LEU A 142 -16.65 7.29 11.65
C LEU A 142 -17.18 5.91 12.07
N ARG A 143 -17.82 5.23 11.13
CA ARG A 143 -18.41 3.91 11.26
C ARG A 143 -17.67 2.97 10.34
N ASP A 144 -17.43 1.77 10.84
CA ASP A 144 -16.60 0.79 10.16
C ASP A 144 -17.36 0.00 9.09
N ASP A 145 -18.70 0.04 9.13
CA ASP A 145 -19.62 -0.55 8.17
C ASP A 145 -20.07 0.41 7.04
N MET A 146 -19.40 1.56 6.89
CA MET A 146 -19.74 2.59 5.90
C MET A 146 -18.58 2.88 4.94
N LEU A 147 -18.90 3.49 3.79
CA LEU A 147 -17.92 4.04 2.86
C LEU A 147 -17.78 5.55 3.08
N TYR A 148 -16.60 6.08 2.79
CA TYR A 148 -16.30 7.51 2.91
C TYR A 148 -15.78 8.05 1.58
N ARG A 149 -16.46 9.09 1.08
CA ARG A 149 -16.05 9.79 -0.14
C ARG A 149 -15.57 11.19 0.19
N LEU A 150 -14.32 11.47 -0.15
CA LEU A 150 -13.80 12.83 -0.23
C LEU A 150 -14.35 13.48 -1.50
N GLU A 151 -15.01 14.62 -1.32
CA GLU A 151 -15.43 15.50 -2.41
C GLU A 151 -14.70 16.83 -2.26
N ALA A 152 -14.00 17.27 -3.29
CA ALA A 152 -13.31 18.56 -3.28
C ALA A 152 -13.55 19.34 -4.57
N THR A 153 -13.84 20.63 -4.45
CA THR A 153 -13.89 21.59 -5.55
C THR A 153 -12.65 22.47 -5.50
N LEU A 154 -11.90 22.48 -6.59
CA LEU A 154 -10.63 23.19 -6.74
C LEU A 154 -10.84 24.61 -7.30
N PRO A 155 -9.84 25.50 -7.21
CA PRO A 155 -9.99 26.91 -7.60
C PRO A 155 -10.28 27.11 -9.09
N ASP A 156 -9.88 26.15 -9.93
CA ASP A 156 -10.17 26.13 -11.37
C ASP A 156 -11.59 25.62 -11.71
N GLY A 157 -12.37 25.26 -10.70
CA GLY A 157 -13.73 24.74 -10.82
C GLY A 157 -13.80 23.23 -11.06
N SER A 158 -12.66 22.54 -11.14
CA SER A 158 -12.64 21.07 -11.25
C SER A 158 -13.07 20.41 -9.94
N ASN A 159 -13.66 19.22 -10.05
CA ASN A 159 -14.10 18.43 -8.91
C ASN A 159 -13.30 17.14 -8.81
N LEU A 160 -12.95 16.77 -7.58
CA LEU A 160 -12.30 15.53 -7.23
C LEU A 160 -13.24 14.69 -6.39
N LEU A 161 -13.27 13.39 -6.69
CA LEU A 161 -13.95 12.38 -5.89
C LEU A 161 -12.95 11.25 -5.58
N ALA A 162 -12.86 10.84 -4.32
CA ALA A 162 -12.13 9.67 -3.90
C ALA A 162 -12.90 8.92 -2.82
N THR A 163 -13.22 7.65 -3.06
CA THR A 163 -13.99 6.82 -2.12
C THR A 163 -13.09 5.76 -1.51
N THR A 164 -13.24 5.53 -0.20
CA THR A 164 -12.54 4.48 0.53
C THR A 164 -13.48 3.76 1.49
N SER A 165 -13.14 2.53 1.84
CA SER A 165 -13.78 1.77 2.91
C SER A 165 -12.96 1.91 4.20
N MET A 166 -13.59 1.64 5.34
CA MET A 166 -12.85 1.47 6.58
C MET A 166 -12.35 0.02 6.71
N VAL A 167 -11.37 -0.19 7.57
CA VAL A 167 -11.06 -1.53 8.07
C VAL A 167 -12.05 -1.82 9.17
N GLU A 168 -12.84 -2.88 9.02
CA GLU A 168 -13.80 -3.26 10.06
C GLU A 168 -13.10 -3.58 11.38
N SER A 169 -13.70 -3.15 12.49
CA SER A 169 -13.15 -3.38 13.85
C SER A 169 -13.24 -4.84 14.28
N SER A 170 -13.81 -5.71 13.44
CA SER A 170 -13.86 -7.14 13.68
C SER A 170 -12.43 -7.68 13.71
N VAL A 171 -12.00 -8.20 14.87
CA VAL A 171 -10.67 -8.78 15.02
C VAL A 171 -10.61 -10.04 14.16
N GLY A 172 -9.81 -10.02 13.09
CA GLY A 172 -9.50 -11.21 12.33
C GLY A 172 -8.99 -12.33 13.27
N SER A 173 -9.46 -13.57 13.06
CA SER A 173 -9.11 -14.68 13.94
C SER A 173 -7.96 -15.49 13.36
N ILE A 174 -6.94 -15.79 14.16
CA ILE A 174 -5.98 -16.85 13.78
C ILE A 174 -6.74 -18.18 13.87
N ASN A 175 -6.77 -18.93 12.77
CA ASN A 175 -7.39 -20.25 12.68
C ASN A 175 -6.35 -21.36 12.89
N ARG A 176 -5.09 -21.11 12.46
CA ARG A 176 -3.93 -21.98 12.71
C ARG A 176 -2.69 -21.13 13.04
N PRO A 177 -2.00 -21.38 14.16
CA PRO A 177 -2.28 -22.41 15.16
C PRO A 177 -3.61 -22.13 15.86
N PRO A 178 -4.35 -23.17 16.28
CA PRO A 178 -5.67 -22.97 16.82
C PRO A 178 -5.58 -22.17 18.14
N PRO A 179 -6.31 -21.06 18.26
CA PRO A 179 -6.17 -20.17 19.40
C PRO A 179 -6.72 -20.83 20.66
N ASN A 180 -6.10 -20.54 21.81
CA ASN A 180 -6.57 -20.94 23.14
C ASN A 180 -6.69 -22.45 23.38
N LEU A 181 -5.96 -23.28 22.62
CA LEU A 181 -5.90 -24.73 22.82
C LEU A 181 -4.61 -25.11 23.57
N SER A 182 -4.71 -25.37 24.87
CA SER A 182 -3.57 -25.75 25.72
C SER A 182 -2.95 -27.11 25.35
N SER A 183 -3.71 -27.98 24.69
CA SER A 183 -3.23 -29.28 24.20
C SER A 183 -2.52 -29.20 22.85
N TYR A 184 -2.54 -28.04 22.19
CA TYR A 184 -1.89 -27.87 20.90
C TYR A 184 -0.36 -27.82 21.10
N GLN A 185 0.34 -28.71 20.40
CA GLN A 185 1.80 -28.76 20.38
C GLN A 185 2.27 -28.51 18.95
N MET A 186 3.09 -27.47 18.76
CA MET A 186 3.74 -27.20 17.49
C MET A 186 5.01 -28.06 17.39
N GLY A 187 5.08 -28.93 16.39
CA GLY A 187 6.32 -29.67 16.09
C GLY A 187 7.32 -28.76 15.40
N PHE A 188 8.55 -28.67 15.92
CA PHE A 188 9.64 -27.91 15.28
C PHE A 188 10.50 -28.79 14.37
N ALA A 189 10.94 -29.95 14.87
CA ALA A 189 11.70 -30.94 14.12
C ALA A 189 11.47 -32.33 14.72
N SER A 190 11.45 -33.35 13.86
CA SER A 190 11.45 -34.76 14.24
C SER A 190 12.76 -35.37 13.81
N VAL A 191 13.50 -35.99 14.74
CA VAL A 191 14.71 -36.74 14.42
C VAL A 191 14.32 -38.15 14.03
N ASN A 192 14.70 -38.56 12.82
CA ASN A 192 14.45 -39.88 12.29
C ASN A 192 15.48 -40.89 12.84
N PRO A 193 15.15 -42.20 12.85
CA PRO A 193 16.08 -43.24 13.32
C PRO A 193 17.41 -43.31 12.57
N ASP A 194 17.47 -42.78 11.35
CA ASP A 194 18.67 -42.69 10.51
C ASP A 194 19.56 -41.46 10.82
N GLY A 195 19.18 -40.66 11.83
CA GLY A 195 19.88 -39.44 12.22
C GLY A 195 19.54 -38.20 11.38
N THR A 196 18.64 -38.31 10.39
CA THR A 196 18.14 -37.15 9.65
C THR A 196 17.06 -36.41 10.43
N ALA A 197 16.83 -35.13 10.12
CA ALA A 197 15.76 -34.35 10.73
C ALA A 197 14.67 -34.02 9.69
N THR A 198 13.42 -34.26 10.05
CA THR A 198 12.24 -33.82 9.30
C THR A 198 11.65 -32.59 9.97
N TYR A 199 11.51 -31.51 9.21
CA TYR A 199 10.88 -30.27 9.66
C TYR A 199 9.46 -30.23 9.12
N PRO A 200 8.43 -30.28 9.97
CA PRO A 200 7.05 -30.25 9.51
C PRO A 200 6.69 -28.85 8.98
N ASP A 201 5.97 -28.81 7.87
CA ASP A 201 5.35 -27.57 7.41
C ASP A 201 4.25 -27.15 8.38
N PHE A 202 4.34 -25.91 8.85
CA PHE A 202 3.38 -25.34 9.77
C PHE A 202 2.46 -24.33 9.04
N PRO A 203 1.16 -24.65 8.83
CA PRO A 203 0.25 -23.72 8.18
C PRO A 203 -0.14 -22.60 9.15
N PHE A 204 0.20 -21.37 8.80
CA PHE A 204 -0.34 -20.18 9.45
C PHE A 204 -1.58 -19.70 8.69
N GLN A 205 -2.75 -19.77 9.32
CA GLN A 205 -4.03 -19.45 8.70
C GLN A 205 -4.81 -18.49 9.58
N TRP A 206 -5.46 -17.51 8.97
CA TRP A 206 -6.31 -16.55 9.67
C TRP A 206 -7.54 -16.21 8.83
N SER A 207 -8.57 -15.73 9.51
CA SER A 207 -9.72 -15.04 8.93
C SER A 207 -9.40 -13.55 8.86
N THR A 208 -9.70 -12.94 7.73
CA THR A 208 -9.44 -11.53 7.44
C THR A 208 -10.61 -10.67 7.94
N SER A 209 -10.31 -9.46 8.39
CA SER A 209 -11.31 -8.41 8.59
C SER A 209 -11.69 -7.78 7.23
N PRO A 210 -12.98 -7.51 6.98
CA PRO A 210 -13.39 -6.76 5.79
C PRO A 210 -12.69 -5.40 5.72
N GLY A 211 -12.39 -4.95 4.49
CA GLY A 211 -11.68 -3.69 4.24
C GLY A 211 -10.16 -3.73 4.49
N ALA A 212 -9.62 -4.72 5.21
CA ALA A 212 -8.18 -4.85 5.39
C ALA A 212 -7.48 -5.44 4.16
N SER A 213 -6.52 -4.70 3.62
CA SER A 213 -5.79 -5.03 2.38
C SER A 213 -4.43 -5.67 2.60
N ARG A 214 -3.89 -5.63 3.82
CA ARG A 214 -2.56 -6.14 4.16
C ARG A 214 -2.56 -6.77 5.54
N TYR A 215 -1.90 -7.93 5.63
CA TYR A 215 -1.66 -8.66 6.86
C TYR A 215 -0.19 -8.98 6.98
N ASP A 216 0.36 -8.77 8.17
CA ASP A 216 1.73 -9.13 8.53
C ASP A 216 1.67 -10.13 9.68
N GLY A 217 2.17 -11.35 9.44
CA GLY A 217 2.17 -12.44 10.41
C GLY A 217 3.49 -12.52 11.17
N SER A 218 3.43 -12.69 12.48
CA SER A 218 4.60 -12.99 13.31
C SER A 218 4.29 -14.09 14.33
N LEU A 219 5.32 -14.86 14.67
CA LEU A 219 5.27 -15.87 15.72
C LEU A 219 6.26 -15.47 16.81
N ALA A 220 5.76 -15.29 18.03
CA ALA A 220 6.57 -15.16 19.23
C ALA A 220 6.67 -16.53 19.91
N VAL A 221 7.89 -17.02 20.10
CA VAL A 221 8.18 -18.27 20.81
C VAL A 221 8.84 -17.90 22.13
N HIS A 222 8.16 -18.20 23.24
CA HIS A 222 8.72 -18.08 24.58
C HIS A 222 9.38 -19.42 24.94
N PHE A 223 10.64 -19.38 25.36
CA PHE A 223 11.39 -20.57 25.72
C PHE A 223 12.34 -20.31 26.88
N GLU A 224 12.60 -21.38 27.64
CA GLU A 224 13.50 -21.38 28.77
C GLU A 224 14.83 -22.03 28.35
N GLU A 225 15.92 -21.27 28.38
CA GLU A 225 17.28 -21.80 28.20
C GLU A 225 17.80 -22.35 29.53
N ARG A 226 18.16 -23.64 29.56
CA ARG A 226 18.78 -24.29 30.72
C ARG A 226 20.27 -24.54 30.45
N TYR A 227 21.10 -24.04 31.35
CA TYR A 227 22.55 -24.24 31.32
C TYR A 227 22.94 -25.25 32.39
N PHE A 228 23.73 -26.24 31.99
CA PHE A 228 24.17 -27.33 32.87
C PHE A 228 25.68 -27.23 33.09
N ALA A 229 26.11 -27.58 34.30
CA ALA A 229 27.53 -27.58 34.68
C ALA A 229 28.29 -28.81 34.16
N ASP A 230 27.57 -29.80 33.61
CA ASP A 230 28.10 -31.06 33.08
C ASP A 230 27.51 -31.39 31.70
N ASP A 231 28.30 -32.08 30.87
CA ASP A 231 27.90 -32.50 29.52
C ASP A 231 26.80 -33.57 29.51
N ALA A 232 26.57 -34.27 30.63
CA ALA A 232 25.51 -35.25 30.76
C ALA A 232 24.14 -34.60 31.09
N LEU A 233 24.08 -33.26 31.20
CA LEU A 233 22.87 -32.48 31.47
C LEU A 233 22.17 -32.88 32.78
N THR A 234 22.94 -33.23 33.83
CA THR A 234 22.39 -33.73 35.10
C THR A 234 22.41 -32.69 36.21
N LEU A 235 23.32 -31.71 36.15
CA LEU A 235 23.50 -30.66 37.15
C LEU A 235 23.15 -29.30 36.54
N LEU A 236 21.92 -28.84 36.80
CA LEU A 236 21.45 -27.52 36.37
C LEU A 236 22.22 -26.42 37.10
N ASP A 237 22.84 -25.52 36.34
CA ASP A 237 23.57 -24.35 36.84
C ASP A 237 22.66 -23.12 36.86
N SER A 238 22.04 -22.80 35.72
CA SER A 238 21.21 -21.62 35.58
C SER A 238 20.14 -21.75 34.50
N THR A 239 19.15 -20.87 34.60
CA THR A 239 17.99 -20.85 33.72
C THR A 239 17.71 -19.43 33.25
N ARG A 240 17.33 -19.25 31.98
CA ARG A 240 17.03 -17.94 31.40
C ARG A 240 15.81 -17.99 30.50
N GLU A 241 14.85 -17.13 30.77
CA GLU A 241 13.71 -16.91 29.88
C GLU A 241 14.12 -16.09 28.65
N ARG A 242 13.62 -16.50 27.49
CA ARG A 242 13.87 -15.86 26.19
C ARG A 242 12.61 -15.82 25.35
N THR A 243 12.59 -14.86 24.43
CA THR A 243 11.58 -14.77 23.38
C THR A 243 12.28 -14.67 22.04
N LEU A 244 11.89 -15.55 21.12
CA LEU A 244 12.28 -15.51 19.71
C LEU A 244 11.11 -14.97 18.89
N TYR A 245 11.35 -13.99 18.03
CA TYR A 245 10.37 -13.49 17.08
C TYR A 245 10.70 -13.98 15.68
N LEU A 246 9.73 -14.63 15.04
CA LEU A 246 9.84 -15.15 13.68
C LEU A 246 8.84 -14.41 12.78
N ALA A 247 9.32 -13.79 11.71
CA ALA A 247 8.46 -13.21 10.69
C ALA A 247 7.90 -14.33 9.80
N LEU A 248 6.57 -14.44 9.73
CA LEU A 248 5.88 -15.44 8.91
C LEU A 248 5.57 -14.91 7.49
N GLY A 249 5.75 -13.62 7.29
CA GLY A 249 5.60 -12.94 6.01
C GLY A 249 4.39 -12.02 5.92
N THR A 250 4.25 -11.40 4.75
CA THR A 250 3.22 -10.42 4.44
C THR A 250 2.28 -11.00 3.40
N ARG A 251 0.97 -10.81 3.57
CA ARG A 251 -0.03 -11.09 2.54
C ARG A 251 -0.79 -9.82 2.19
N LYS A 252 -0.84 -9.50 0.90
CA LYS A 252 -1.71 -8.46 0.34
C LYS A 252 -2.95 -9.10 -0.25
N ILE A 253 -4.10 -8.48 -0.02
CA ILE A 253 -5.37 -8.87 -0.63
C ILE A 253 -5.61 -7.94 -1.80
N SER A 254 -5.66 -8.49 -3.01
CA SER A 254 -5.80 -7.73 -4.25
C SER A 254 -7.19 -7.11 -4.45
N ASN A 255 -8.17 -7.48 -3.62
CA ASN A 255 -9.49 -6.84 -3.58
C ASN A 255 -10.14 -6.99 -2.18
N PRO A 256 -9.96 -6.04 -1.25
CA PRO A 256 -10.50 -6.11 0.10
C PRO A 256 -12.02 -5.96 0.18
N ALA A 257 -12.69 -5.62 -0.93
CA ALA A 257 -14.14 -5.45 -1.00
C ALA A 257 -14.91 -6.74 -1.36
N ASN A 258 -14.22 -7.89 -1.45
CA ASN A 258 -14.79 -9.19 -1.85
C ASN A 258 -14.84 -10.22 -0.70
N LEU A 259 -14.80 -9.77 0.56
CA LEU A 259 -14.91 -10.62 1.74
C LEU A 259 -15.97 -10.10 2.70
#